data_AF-A0A645HRF5-F1
#
_entry.id   AF-A0A645HRF5-F1
#
_cell.length_a   1.000
_cell.length_b   1.000
_cell.length_c   1.000
_cell.angle_alpha   90.00
_cell.angle_beta   90.00
_cell.angle_gamma   90.00
#
_symmetry.space_group_name_H-M   'P 1'
#
loop_
_entity.id
_entity.type
_entity.pdbx_description
1 polymer ?
#
loop_
_entity_poly.entity_id
_entity_poly.type
_entity_poly.pdbx_seq_one_letter_code
_entity_poly.pdbx_strand_id
1 'polypeptide(L)'
;MRLIKIYWSIIWVINIMLFFFYMNSELTDWKLRSDHFLILNLFVFLIGAAILSLHYLYKANINKAVATALLITILLPNAFLDFRYVFLDRTTIYRDAMISMGSKINGKVVVGGFAYAFRMYNTSIPVLNFYMTRYSPDVEAADKYHQYFDQLFADGIGSYSIGVAQDTTEEDVAYMNYMEKHGLQLEDEYQFKDLIDENIGLFAPRP
;
A
#
# COMPACT_ATOMS: atom_id res chain seq x y z
N MET A 1 38.74 14.55 17.62
CA MET A 1 38.15 14.98 16.32
C MET A 1 38.36 13.98 15.17
N ARG A 2 39.54 13.34 15.03
CA ARG A 2 39.82 12.36 13.95
C ARG A 2 39.00 11.05 14.06
N LEU A 3 38.85 10.53 15.27
CA LEU A 3 38.07 9.31 15.56
C LEU A 3 36.58 9.46 15.23
N ILE A 4 36.01 10.63 15.52
CA ILE A 4 34.61 10.96 15.21
C ILE A 4 34.40 10.92 13.68
N LYS A 5 35.32 11.50 12.90
CA LYS A 5 35.23 11.47 11.43
C LYS A 5 35.30 10.06 10.86
N ILE A 6 36.20 9.21 11.37
CA ILE A 6 36.36 7.81 10.93
C ILE A 6 35.09 7.01 11.25
N TYR A 7 34.56 7.14 12.47
CA TYR A 7 33.31 6.51 12.88
C TYR A 7 32.15 6.90 11.94
N TRP A 8 32.05 8.18 11.57
CA TRP A 8 31.01 8.65 10.66
C TRP A 8 31.17 8.16 9.22
N SER A 9 32.41 8.06 8.70
CA SER A 9 32.66 7.45 7.40
C SER A 9 32.18 5.99 7.36
N ILE A 10 32.39 5.24 8.44
CA ILE A 10 31.95 3.84 8.54
C ILE A 10 30.41 3.75 8.54
N ILE A 11 29.72 4.57 9.34
CA ILE A 11 28.25 4.59 9.37
C ILE A 11 27.67 5.00 8.02
N TRP A 12 28.29 5.94 7.32
CA TRP A 12 27.82 6.38 6.00
C TRP A 12 27.95 5.28 4.95
N VAL A 13 29.07 4.55 4.96
CA VAL A 13 29.29 3.39 4.09
C VAL A 13 28.27 2.28 4.38
N ILE A 14 27.98 2.01 5.66
CA ILE A 14 26.96 1.02 6.04
C ILE A 14 25.57 1.44 5.53
N ASN A 15 25.18 2.70 5.70
CA ASN A 15 23.88 3.19 5.22
C ASN A 15 23.77 3.14 3.69
N ILE A 16 24.83 3.51 2.96
CA ILE A 16 24.85 3.38 1.50
C ILE A 16 24.78 1.92 1.07
N MET A 17 25.52 1.02 1.73
CA MET A 17 25.46 -0.41 1.42
C MET A 17 24.05 -0.95 1.65
N LEU A 18 23.41 -0.62 2.78
CA LEU A 18 22.03 -1.01 3.08
C LEU A 18 21.05 -0.44 2.04
N PHE A 19 21.21 0.82 1.63
CA PHE A 19 20.41 1.43 0.58
C PHE A 19 20.63 0.78 -0.80
N PHE A 20 21.87 0.38 -1.12
CA PHE A 20 22.20 -0.23 -2.41
C PHE A 20 21.72 -1.69 -2.49
N PHE A 21 21.84 -2.45 -1.40
CA PHE A 21 21.21 -3.78 -1.26
C PHE A 21 19.69 -3.68 -1.40
N TYR A 22 19.09 -2.63 -0.83
CA TYR A 22 17.65 -2.37 -0.95
C TYR A 22 17.20 -2.05 -2.39
N MET A 23 17.95 -1.21 -3.10
CA MET A 23 17.63 -0.84 -4.49
C MET A 23 17.80 -1.99 -5.48
N ASN A 24 18.63 -2.99 -5.15
CA ASN A 24 18.86 -4.17 -5.99
C ASN A 24 18.15 -5.40 -5.42
N SER A 25 16.82 -5.34 -5.36
CA SER A 25 15.96 -6.41 -4.85
C SER A 25 16.10 -7.74 -5.62
N GLU A 26 16.75 -7.77 -6.79
CA GLU A 26 17.07 -9.01 -7.50
C GLU A 26 18.22 -9.81 -6.86
N LEU A 27 19.07 -9.18 -6.03
CA LEU A 27 20.22 -9.84 -5.37
C LEU A 27 19.86 -10.50 -4.04
N THR A 28 18.67 -10.22 -3.49
CA THR A 28 18.21 -10.79 -2.24
C THR A 28 16.78 -11.24 -2.40
N ASP A 29 16.54 -12.55 -2.26
CA ASP A 29 15.21 -13.21 -2.22
C ASP A 29 14.32 -12.72 -1.04
N TRP A 30 14.75 -11.64 -0.39
CA TRP A 30 14.08 -10.95 0.70
C TRP A 30 13.00 -10.03 0.12
N LYS A 31 11.77 -10.57 0.02
CA LYS A 31 10.54 -9.76 0.05
C LYS A 31 10.45 -9.01 1.38
N LEU A 32 11.27 -7.98 1.57
CA LEU A 32 11.19 -7.09 2.73
C LEU A 32 9.86 -6.35 2.65
N ARG A 33 8.90 -6.78 3.48
CA ARG A 33 7.62 -6.09 3.74
C ARG A 33 7.87 -4.60 4.02
N SER A 34 6.92 -3.76 3.60
CA SER A 34 6.84 -2.31 3.86
C SER A 34 7.27 -1.89 5.27
N ASP A 35 7.02 -2.76 6.24
CA ASP A 35 7.24 -2.56 7.67
C ASP A 35 8.74 -2.38 8.00
N HIS A 36 9.63 -3.06 7.28
CA HIS A 36 11.08 -2.94 7.49
C HIS A 36 11.64 -1.61 6.95
N PHE A 37 11.02 -1.07 5.89
CA PHE A 37 11.36 0.26 5.37
C PHE A 37 10.99 1.36 6.37
N LEU A 38 9.83 1.21 7.03
CA LEU A 38 9.38 2.12 8.08
C LEU A 38 10.39 2.14 9.25
N ILE A 39 10.86 0.95 9.67
CA ILE A 39 11.86 0.81 10.74
C ILE A 39 13.18 1.47 10.35
N LEU A 40 13.69 1.23 9.13
CA LEU A 40 14.94 1.85 8.65
C LEU A 40 14.81 3.37 8.57
N ASN A 41 13.71 3.89 8.03
CA ASN A 41 13.46 5.32 7.93
C ASN A 41 13.35 5.97 9.33
N LEU A 42 12.68 5.30 10.28
CA LEU A 42 12.63 5.72 11.68
C LEU A 42 14.02 5.76 12.31
N PHE A 43 14.87 4.76 12.09
CA PHE A 43 16.24 4.76 12.58
C PHE A 43 17.07 5.92 12.01
N VAL A 44 16.97 6.17 10.70
CA VAL A 44 17.65 7.29 10.04
C VAL A 44 17.18 8.63 10.60
N PHE A 45 15.86 8.78 10.81
CA PHE A 45 15.27 9.98 11.40
C PHE A 45 15.74 10.21 12.85
N LEU A 46 15.69 9.17 13.70
CA LEU A 46 16.12 9.26 15.09
C LEU A 46 17.60 9.61 15.23
N ILE A 47 18.46 9.00 14.40
CA ILE A 47 19.90 9.30 14.38
C ILE A 47 20.13 10.75 13.93
N GLY A 48 19.48 11.19 12.83
CA GLY A 48 19.60 12.56 12.34
C GLY A 48 19.09 13.61 13.35
N ALA A 49 17.96 13.35 13.99
CA ALA A 49 17.37 14.21 15.03
C ALA A 49 18.27 14.30 16.27
N ALA A 50 18.85 13.18 16.73
CA ALA A 50 19.79 13.17 17.83
C ALA A 50 21.04 14.01 17.54
N ILE A 51 21.59 13.94 16.31
CA ILE A 51 22.76 14.73 15.91
C ILE A 51 22.45 16.23 15.86
N LEU A 52 21.32 16.62 15.29
CA LEU A 52 20.87 18.03 15.26
C LEU A 52 20.61 18.55 16.68
N SER A 53 20.06 17.72 17.55
CA SER A 53 19.85 18.05 18.97
C SER A 53 21.17 18.22 19.72
N LEU A 54 22.15 17.33 19.50
CA LEU A 54 23.49 17.45 20.08
C LEU A 54 24.24 18.69 19.57
N HIS A 55 24.08 19.03 18.29
CA HIS A 55 24.61 20.27 17.72
C HIS A 55 24.02 21.50 18.42
N TYR A 56 22.70 21.53 18.59
CA TYR A 56 22.00 22.66 19.19
C TYR A 56 22.30 22.80 20.68
N LEU A 57 22.25 21.70 21.45
CA LEU A 57 22.43 21.70 22.90
C LEU A 57 23.89 21.89 23.32
N TYR A 58 24.84 21.30 22.60
CA TYR A 58 26.26 21.30 22.99
C TYR A 58 27.14 22.19 22.10
N LYS A 59 26.53 22.97 21.19
CA LYS A 59 27.23 23.83 20.21
C LYS A 59 28.37 23.09 19.47
N ALA A 60 28.21 21.78 19.25
CA ALA A 60 29.23 20.98 18.60
C ALA A 60 29.48 21.54 17.20
N ASN A 61 30.74 21.78 16.81
CA ASN A 61 31.03 22.34 15.48
C ASN A 61 30.78 21.29 14.38
N ILE A 62 29.54 21.22 13.89
CA ILE A 62 29.16 20.43 12.73
C ILE A 62 29.42 21.29 11.48
N ASN A 63 30.22 20.77 10.56
CA ASN A 63 30.43 21.42 9.26
C ASN A 63 29.09 21.44 8.50
N LYS A 64 28.77 22.56 7.85
CA LYS A 64 27.59 22.73 6.99
C LYS A 64 27.40 21.56 6.03
N ALA A 65 28.47 21.03 5.43
CA ALA A 65 28.38 19.88 4.53
C ALA A 65 27.81 18.61 5.21
N VAL A 66 28.16 18.38 6.49
CA VAL A 66 27.66 17.24 7.27
C VAL A 66 26.20 17.45 7.66
N ALA A 67 25.82 18.67 8.03
CA ALA A 67 24.41 19.00 8.32
C ALA A 67 23.53 18.83 7.07
N THR A 68 23.99 19.30 5.91
CA THR A 68 23.29 19.12 4.63
C THR A 68 23.17 17.65 4.26
N ALA A 69 24.23 16.86 4.41
CA ALA A 69 24.19 15.43 4.14
C ALA A 69 23.16 14.71 5.02
N LEU A 70 23.10 15.02 6.32
CA LEU A 70 22.11 14.45 7.24
C LEU A 70 20.68 14.82 6.85
N LEU A 71 20.44 16.08 6.48
CA LEU A 71 19.13 16.52 6.00
C LEU A 71 18.71 15.76 4.72
N ILE A 72 19.62 15.57 3.77
CA ILE A 72 19.36 14.78 2.56
C ILE A 72 19.05 13.33 2.94
N THR A 73 19.82 12.71 3.83
CA THR A 73 19.59 11.32 4.26
C THR A 73 18.26 11.15 4.99
N ILE A 74 17.78 12.17 5.71
CA ILE A 74 16.44 12.17 6.31
C ILE A 74 15.35 12.37 5.25
N LEU A 75 15.57 13.26 4.28
CA LEU A 75 14.56 13.60 3.27
C LEU A 75 14.39 12.52 2.21
N LEU A 76 15.48 11.87 1.78
CA LEU A 76 15.47 10.95 0.64
C LEU A 76 14.52 9.74 0.84
N PRO A 77 14.50 9.05 2.01
CA PRO A 77 13.57 7.96 2.24
C PRO A 77 12.12 8.41 2.28
N ASN A 78 11.84 9.62 2.81
CA ASN A 78 10.50 10.18 2.85
C ASN A 78 10.02 10.56 1.44
N ALA A 79 10.87 11.23 0.66
CA ALA A 79 10.58 11.54 -0.73
C ALA A 79 10.39 10.26 -1.58
N PHE A 80 11.16 9.21 -1.30
CA PHE A 80 10.97 7.91 -1.95
C PHE A 80 9.65 7.24 -1.54
N LEU A 81 9.28 7.28 -0.26
CA LEU A 81 7.98 6.75 0.20
C LEU A 81 6.82 7.52 -0.41
N ASP A 82 6.87 8.84 -0.40
CA ASP A 82 5.83 9.67 -1.01
C ASP A 82 5.74 9.38 -2.51
N PHE A 83 6.89 9.31 -3.20
CA PHE A 83 6.92 8.95 -4.61
C PHE A 83 6.33 7.55 -4.85
N ARG A 84 6.71 6.58 -4.02
CA ARG A 84 6.20 5.22 -4.09
C ARG A 84 4.70 5.19 -3.84
N TYR A 85 4.20 5.71 -2.73
CA TYR A 85 2.79 5.65 -2.35
C TYR A 85 1.86 6.47 -3.27
N VAL A 86 2.35 7.57 -3.84
CA VAL A 86 1.54 8.44 -4.72
C VAL A 86 1.60 7.97 -6.18
N PHE A 87 2.78 7.61 -6.68
CA PHE A 87 3.01 7.38 -8.11
C PHE A 87 3.29 5.92 -8.49
N LEU A 88 3.84 5.10 -7.59
CA LEU A 88 4.17 3.70 -7.88
C LEU A 88 3.19 2.69 -7.30
N ASP A 89 2.55 3.01 -6.17
CA ASP A 89 1.66 2.10 -5.46
C ASP A 89 0.32 2.06 -6.16
N ARG A 90 -0.19 0.83 -6.26
CA ARG A 90 -1.23 0.44 -7.20
C ARG A 90 -2.57 1.13 -6.97
N THR A 91 -2.78 1.79 -5.84
CA THR A 91 -4.03 2.47 -5.52
C THR A 91 -4.38 3.60 -6.49
N THR A 92 -3.39 4.29 -7.09
CA THR A 92 -3.66 5.34 -8.09
C THR A 92 -3.76 4.80 -9.52
N ILE A 93 -3.26 3.59 -9.79
CA ILE A 93 -3.38 2.99 -11.13
C ILE A 93 -4.85 2.76 -11.49
N TYR A 94 -5.69 2.42 -10.50
CA TYR A 94 -7.12 2.21 -10.71
C TYR A 94 -7.93 3.52 -10.77
N ARG A 95 -7.30 4.71 -10.75
CA ARG A 95 -7.99 6.01 -10.69
C ARG A 95 -9.11 6.13 -11.73
N ASP A 96 -8.81 5.81 -12.99
CA ASP A 96 -9.80 5.95 -14.06
C ASP A 96 -10.95 4.93 -13.92
N ALA A 97 -10.67 3.73 -13.41
CA ALA A 97 -11.71 2.76 -13.01
C ALA A 97 -12.56 3.29 -11.85
N MET A 98 -11.93 3.87 -10.83
CA MET A 98 -12.64 4.44 -9.68
C MET A 98 -13.59 5.58 -10.10
N ILE A 99 -13.17 6.39 -11.06
CA ILE A 99 -13.99 7.48 -11.63
C ILE A 99 -15.11 6.89 -12.50
N SER A 100 -14.79 5.98 -13.42
CA SER A 100 -15.76 5.43 -14.38
C SER A 100 -16.87 4.63 -13.69
N MET A 101 -16.50 3.77 -12.73
CA MET A 101 -17.44 3.00 -11.91
C MET A 101 -18.34 3.89 -11.05
N GLY A 102 -17.91 5.13 -10.76
CA GLY A 102 -18.70 6.12 -10.02
C GLY A 102 -20.11 6.32 -10.58
N SER A 103 -20.29 6.21 -11.90
CA SER A 103 -21.61 6.27 -12.55
C SER A 103 -22.61 5.22 -12.04
N LYS A 104 -22.12 4.06 -11.58
CA LYS A 104 -22.92 2.95 -11.05
C LYS A 104 -22.99 2.93 -9.53
N ILE A 105 -21.91 3.29 -8.83
CA ILE A 105 -21.76 3.07 -7.39
C ILE A 105 -21.89 4.32 -6.50
N ASN A 106 -21.99 5.53 -7.09
CA ASN A 106 -22.16 6.76 -6.31
C ASN A 106 -23.40 6.70 -5.40
N GLY A 107 -23.23 7.00 -4.11
CA GLY A 107 -24.29 6.97 -3.10
C GLY A 107 -24.78 5.57 -2.70
N LYS A 108 -24.21 4.50 -3.27
CA LYS A 108 -24.60 3.13 -2.98
C LYS A 108 -23.66 2.47 -1.98
N VAL A 109 -24.17 1.47 -1.27
CA VAL A 109 -23.37 0.67 -0.34
C VAL A 109 -22.57 -0.36 -1.12
N VAL A 110 -21.25 -0.31 -0.97
CA VAL A 110 -20.31 -1.23 -1.65
C VAL A 110 -19.61 -2.09 -0.60
N VAL A 111 -19.60 -3.40 -0.80
CA VAL A 111 -19.18 -4.39 0.18
C VAL A 111 -17.91 -5.08 -0.29
N GLY A 112 -16.87 -5.04 0.53
CA GLY A 112 -15.69 -5.89 0.40
C GLY A 112 -14.75 -5.53 -0.76
N GLY A 113 -13.79 -6.43 -0.98
CA GLY A 113 -12.77 -6.33 -2.01
C GLY A 113 -12.02 -5.00 -1.95
N PHE A 114 -11.98 -4.27 -3.08
CA PHE A 114 -11.31 -2.97 -3.19
C PHE A 114 -12.21 -1.76 -2.85
N ALA A 115 -13.42 -1.97 -2.32
CA ALA A 115 -14.40 -0.89 -2.08
C ALA A 115 -13.83 0.29 -1.28
N TYR A 116 -13.05 0.02 -0.23
CA TYR A 116 -12.44 1.06 0.61
C TYR A 116 -11.43 1.93 -0.16
N ALA A 117 -10.65 1.35 -1.06
CA ALA A 117 -9.74 2.11 -1.92
C ALA A 117 -10.50 2.90 -2.99
N PHE A 118 -11.56 2.31 -3.53
CA PHE A 118 -12.33 2.90 -4.63
C PHE A 118 -13.09 4.18 -4.23
N ARG A 119 -13.35 4.40 -2.93
CA ARG A 119 -14.00 5.64 -2.45
C ARG A 119 -13.19 6.92 -2.70
N MET A 120 -11.90 6.84 -3.07
CA MET A 120 -11.06 8.03 -3.24
C MET A 120 -11.53 8.96 -4.37
N TYR A 121 -12.19 8.42 -5.40
CA TYR A 121 -12.63 9.18 -6.57
C TYR A 121 -14.13 9.02 -6.90
N ASN A 122 -14.92 8.52 -5.96
CA ASN A 122 -16.38 8.43 -6.07
C ASN A 122 -17.03 8.57 -4.68
N THR A 123 -18.36 8.54 -4.64
CA THR A 123 -19.18 8.74 -3.43
C THR A 123 -19.82 7.44 -2.94
N SER A 124 -19.23 6.29 -3.26
CA SER A 124 -19.68 5.01 -2.71
C SER A 124 -19.53 4.98 -1.18
N ILE A 125 -20.35 4.16 -0.53
CA ILE A 125 -20.34 3.96 0.92
C ILE A 125 -19.74 2.57 1.19
N PRO A 126 -18.41 2.45 1.35
CA PRO A 126 -17.78 1.17 1.64
C PRO A 126 -18.04 0.75 3.10
N VAL A 127 -18.47 -0.50 3.31
CA VAL A 127 -18.88 -1.00 4.64
C VAL A 127 -18.07 -2.20 5.14
N LEU A 128 -17.23 -2.80 4.30
CA LEU A 128 -16.37 -3.92 4.69
C LEU A 128 -14.96 -3.76 4.10
N ASN A 129 -13.94 -3.82 4.97
CA ASN A 129 -12.54 -3.53 4.61
C ASN A 129 -11.70 -4.81 4.50
N PHE A 130 -11.43 -5.26 3.27
CA PHE A 130 -10.60 -6.44 3.01
C PHE A 130 -9.14 -6.27 3.50
N TYR A 131 -8.62 -5.04 3.56
CA TYR A 131 -7.26 -4.81 4.01
C TYR A 131 -7.06 -5.14 5.50
N MET A 132 -8.13 -5.17 6.31
CA MET A 132 -8.03 -5.62 7.69
C MET A 132 -7.74 -7.12 7.81
N THR A 133 -8.12 -7.92 6.81
CA THR A 133 -7.89 -9.36 6.82
C THR A 133 -6.63 -9.75 6.05
N ARG A 134 -6.36 -9.10 4.91
CA ARG A 134 -5.18 -9.39 4.07
C ARG A 134 -3.85 -9.28 4.83
N TYR A 135 -3.76 -8.39 5.81
CA TYR A 135 -2.55 -8.16 6.60
C TYR A 135 -2.64 -8.71 8.03
N SER A 136 -3.74 -9.38 8.38
CA SER A 136 -3.91 -10.00 9.69
C SER A 136 -3.30 -11.41 9.71
N PRO A 137 -2.51 -11.77 10.73
CA PRO A 137 -2.09 -13.15 10.94
C PRO A 137 -3.22 -14.05 11.52
N ASP A 138 -4.36 -13.45 11.88
CA ASP A 138 -5.49 -14.14 12.50
C ASP A 138 -6.44 -14.73 11.44
N VAL A 139 -6.51 -16.06 11.38
CA VAL A 139 -7.40 -16.80 10.47
C VAL A 139 -8.88 -16.53 10.80
N GLU A 140 -9.24 -16.29 12.07
CA GLU A 140 -10.62 -15.96 12.44
C GLU A 140 -11.07 -14.62 11.85
N ALA A 141 -10.14 -13.69 11.60
CA ALA A 141 -10.46 -12.41 11.00
C ALA A 141 -10.92 -12.57 9.54
N ALA A 142 -10.31 -13.49 8.79
CA ALA A 142 -10.71 -13.82 7.43
C ALA A 142 -12.11 -14.45 7.40
N ASP A 143 -12.37 -15.42 8.28
CA ASP A 143 -13.70 -16.07 8.37
C ASP A 143 -14.80 -15.08 8.73
N LYS A 144 -14.55 -14.20 9.71
CA LYS A 144 -15.51 -13.13 10.08
C LYS A 144 -15.77 -12.17 8.93
N TYR A 145 -14.75 -11.81 8.16
CA TYR A 145 -14.92 -10.97 6.98
C TYR A 145 -15.84 -11.63 5.96
N HIS A 146 -15.64 -12.92 5.66
CA HIS A 146 -16.51 -13.65 4.72
C HIS A 146 -17.94 -13.77 5.24
N GLN A 147 -18.13 -14.03 6.54
CA GLN A 147 -19.46 -14.05 7.16
C GLN A 147 -20.18 -12.70 7.02
N TYR A 148 -19.49 -11.60 7.31
CA TYR A 148 -20.09 -10.27 7.16
C TYR A 148 -20.35 -9.89 5.70
N PHE A 149 -19.47 -10.30 4.78
CA PHE A 149 -19.67 -10.12 3.34
C PHE A 149 -21.00 -10.77 2.91
N ASP A 150 -21.18 -12.04 3.26
CA ASP A 150 -22.38 -12.81 2.93
C ASP A 150 -23.64 -12.21 3.54
N GLN A 151 -23.56 -11.87 4.82
CA GLN A 151 -24.67 -11.29 5.56
C GLN A 151 -25.13 -9.96 4.94
N LEU A 152 -24.20 -9.07 4.57
CA LEU A 152 -24.55 -7.76 3.99
C LEU A 152 -25.29 -7.89 2.66
N PHE A 153 -24.98 -8.90 1.85
CA PHE A 153 -25.74 -9.16 0.62
C PHE A 153 -27.07 -9.88 0.90
N ALA A 154 -27.09 -10.86 1.81
CA ALA A 154 -28.31 -11.56 2.21
C ALA A 154 -29.36 -10.61 2.83
N ASP A 155 -28.91 -9.62 3.60
CA ASP A 155 -29.76 -8.59 4.21
C ASP A 155 -30.21 -7.51 3.20
N GLY A 156 -29.78 -7.60 1.93
CA GLY A 156 -30.12 -6.63 0.88
C GLY A 156 -29.46 -5.26 1.06
N ILE A 157 -28.44 -5.16 1.92
CA ILE A 157 -27.72 -3.92 2.20
C ILE A 157 -26.67 -3.65 1.12
N GLY A 158 -25.94 -4.68 0.69
CA GLY A 158 -24.89 -4.58 -0.31
C GLY A 158 -25.45 -4.39 -1.72
N SER A 159 -25.13 -3.26 -2.35
CA SER A 159 -25.49 -3.02 -3.76
C SER A 159 -24.47 -3.60 -4.73
N TYR A 160 -23.18 -3.51 -4.38
CA TYR A 160 -22.07 -3.95 -5.23
C TYR A 160 -20.89 -4.47 -4.42
N SER A 161 -20.03 -5.26 -5.05
CA SER A 161 -18.67 -5.59 -4.61
C SER A 161 -17.68 -5.20 -5.72
N ILE A 162 -16.44 -4.85 -5.36
CA ILE A 162 -15.39 -4.47 -6.33
C ILE A 162 -14.20 -5.37 -6.12
N GLY A 163 -13.71 -6.02 -7.17
CA GLY A 163 -12.61 -6.95 -7.06
C GLY A 163 -11.91 -7.23 -8.38
N VAL A 164 -10.96 -8.16 -8.39
CA VAL A 164 -10.26 -8.56 -9.63
C VAL A 164 -11.23 -9.39 -10.49
N ALA A 165 -11.27 -9.13 -11.78
CA ALA A 165 -12.17 -9.76 -12.75
C ALA A 165 -11.45 -10.61 -13.80
N GLN A 166 -10.28 -11.17 -13.49
CA GLN A 166 -9.50 -11.95 -14.45
C GLN A 166 -9.53 -13.46 -14.21
N ASP A 167 -9.20 -14.18 -15.29
CA ASP A 167 -9.24 -15.66 -15.45
C ASP A 167 -7.84 -16.16 -15.88
N THR A 168 -6.79 -15.47 -15.42
CA THR A 168 -5.40 -15.66 -15.89
C THR A 168 -4.52 -16.37 -14.85
N THR A 169 -4.83 -16.23 -13.56
CA THR A 169 -4.16 -16.95 -12.46
C THR A 169 -5.16 -17.79 -11.65
N GLU A 170 -4.69 -18.87 -11.01
CA GLU A 170 -5.55 -19.70 -10.14
C GLU A 170 -6.22 -18.89 -9.00
N GLU A 171 -5.56 -17.82 -8.54
CA GLU A 171 -6.09 -16.93 -7.49
C GLU A 171 -7.24 -16.05 -8.01
N ASP A 172 -7.16 -15.54 -9.24
CA ASP A 172 -8.21 -14.68 -9.82
C ASP A 172 -9.46 -15.49 -10.16
N VAL A 173 -9.27 -16.72 -10.66
CA VAL A 173 -10.35 -17.70 -10.86
C VAL A 173 -11.04 -18.03 -9.54
N ALA A 174 -10.28 -18.17 -8.45
CA ALA A 174 -10.86 -18.38 -7.12
C ALA A 174 -11.71 -17.19 -6.67
N TYR A 175 -11.34 -15.96 -7.03
CA TYR A 175 -12.08 -14.75 -6.68
C TYR A 175 -13.41 -14.62 -7.45
N MET A 176 -13.38 -14.85 -8.77
CA MET A 176 -14.60 -14.87 -9.60
C MET A 176 -15.58 -15.95 -9.12
N ASN A 177 -15.08 -17.17 -8.92
CA ASN A 177 -15.88 -18.28 -8.39
C ASN A 177 -16.43 -17.97 -6.99
N TYR A 178 -15.66 -17.27 -6.15
CA TYR A 178 -16.14 -16.80 -4.86
C TYR A 178 -17.34 -15.85 -5.05
N MET A 179 -17.21 -14.80 -5.85
CA MET A 179 -18.31 -13.87 -6.11
C MET A 179 -19.57 -14.58 -6.64
N GLU A 180 -19.41 -15.50 -7.59
CA GLU A 180 -20.52 -16.28 -8.15
C GLU A 180 -21.18 -17.21 -7.13
N LYS A 181 -20.39 -17.92 -6.31
CA LYS A 181 -20.89 -18.78 -5.24
C LYS A 181 -21.74 -18.00 -4.24
N HIS A 182 -21.43 -16.72 -4.05
CA HIS A 182 -22.14 -15.81 -3.16
C HIS A 182 -23.25 -15.01 -3.86
N GLY A 183 -23.70 -15.47 -5.04
CA GLY A 183 -24.88 -14.92 -5.72
C GLY A 183 -24.64 -13.60 -6.45
N LEU A 184 -23.37 -13.21 -6.61
CA LEU A 184 -22.99 -12.01 -7.36
C LEU A 184 -22.64 -12.39 -8.81
N GLN A 185 -22.79 -11.43 -9.71
CA GLN A 185 -22.40 -11.53 -11.11
C GLN A 185 -21.59 -10.31 -11.52
N LEU A 186 -20.67 -10.48 -12.46
CA LEU A 186 -19.91 -9.37 -13.04
C LEU A 186 -20.86 -8.48 -13.85
N GLU A 187 -21.04 -7.23 -13.43
CA GLU A 187 -21.89 -6.22 -14.10
C GLU A 187 -21.07 -5.28 -14.98
N ASP A 188 -19.81 -5.03 -14.60
CA ASP A 188 -18.89 -4.18 -15.36
C ASP A 188 -17.46 -4.63 -15.15
N GLU A 189 -16.61 -4.34 -16.13
CA GLU A 189 -15.17 -4.53 -16.00
C GLU A 189 -14.42 -3.32 -16.53
N TYR A 190 -13.32 -2.98 -15.87
CA TYR A 190 -12.41 -1.96 -16.33
C TYR A 190 -11.07 -2.60 -16.70
N GLN A 191 -10.74 -2.53 -17.99
CA GLN A 191 -9.48 -3.01 -18.53
C GLN A 191 -8.43 -1.90 -18.52
N PHE A 192 -7.24 -2.21 -18.04
CA PHE A 192 -6.12 -1.27 -18.03
C PHE A 192 -5.35 -1.37 -19.34
N LYS A 193 -5.29 -0.26 -20.08
CA LYS A 193 -4.61 -0.20 -21.39
C LYS A 193 -3.12 -0.55 -21.34
N ASP A 194 -2.48 -0.30 -20.20
CA ASP A 194 -1.02 -0.40 -20.06
C ASP A 194 -0.56 -1.51 -19.09
N LEU A 195 -1.50 -2.24 -18.48
CA LEU A 195 -1.22 -3.37 -17.57
C LEU A 195 -1.99 -4.58 -18.10
N ILE A 196 -1.26 -5.52 -18.69
CA ILE A 196 -1.82 -6.65 -19.47
C ILE A 196 -2.62 -7.63 -18.58
N ASP A 197 -2.45 -7.59 -17.26
CA ASP A 197 -2.80 -8.71 -16.38
C ASP A 197 -3.70 -8.37 -15.16
N GLU A 198 -4.39 -7.22 -15.11
CA GLU A 198 -5.28 -6.93 -13.95
C GLU A 198 -6.54 -6.17 -14.36
N ASN A 199 -7.66 -6.86 -14.61
CA ASN A 199 -8.97 -6.22 -14.78
C ASN A 199 -9.65 -6.03 -13.42
N ILE A 200 -10.30 -4.88 -13.20
CA ILE A 200 -11.14 -4.67 -12.02
C ILE A 200 -12.62 -4.78 -12.41
N GLY A 201 -13.31 -5.70 -11.75
CA GLY A 201 -14.74 -5.95 -11.90
C GLY A 201 -15.58 -5.24 -10.86
N LEU A 202 -16.76 -4.85 -11.31
CA LEU A 202 -17.88 -4.46 -10.47
C LEU A 202 -18.88 -5.62 -10.45
N PHE A 203 -19.13 -6.18 -9.28
CA PHE A 203 -20.02 -7.31 -9.07
C PHE A 203 -21.31 -6.85 -8.40
N ALA A 204 -22.45 -7.35 -8.85
CA ALA A 204 -23.76 -7.03 -8.31
C ALA A 204 -24.57 -8.31 -8.01
N PRO A 205 -25.53 -8.27 -7.07
CA PRO A 205 -26.47 -9.37 -6.87
C PRO A 205 -27.18 -9.75 -8.17
N ARG A 206 -27.38 -11.05 -8.39
CA ARG A 206 -28.22 -11.52 -9.50
C ARG A 206 -29.66 -11.01 -9.31
N PRO A 207 -30.34 -10.56 -10.37
CA PRO A 207 -31.72 -10.09 -10.33
C PRO A 207 -32.72 -11.22 -9.99
#